data_AF-A0A6P0JT60-F1
#
_entry.id   AF-A0A6P0JT60-F1
#
_cell.length_a   1.000
_cell.length_b   1.000
_cell.length_c   1.000
_cell.angle_alpha   90.00
_cell.angle_beta   90.00
_cell.angle_gamma   90.00
#
_symmetry.space_group_name_H-M   'P 1'
#
loop_
_entity.id
_entity.type
_entity.pdbx_description
1 polymer ?
#
loop_
_entity_poly.entity_id
_entity_poly.type
_entity_poly.pdbx_seq_one_letter_code
_entity_poly.pdbx_strand_id
1 'polypeptide(L)'
;MSRDLFAREAIAQIPKILTLLDRNPHSPTYGCFDRNFWQYKIIDFPSGMSQEFVLPLALAYHTQIADNPFYQQAILRDWIEAGILYAAKSAHPDGSCDDYFPFERAGGAAAFSLLACLDSYQLMGLDNSIILRFFEKRADWLAHHHESGRLTNHQALIVLCLELAGRLLKTSQWEAARDERLERVLSWQNPEGWFQEYEGCDPGYHTLTLSCLARFYDLRPNNLLKDAIAKGIHLASQFIHPDGSYGGEYTSRNTYNFFPHGFELAGKWLPEALSINDQFLIGLKNGLGACYADDHIIGHHTWNYLL
;
A
#
# COMPACT_ATOMS: atom_id res chain seq x y z
N MET A 1 -13.95 17.05 16.16
CA MET A 1 -13.89 15.63 16.56
C MET A 1 -13.73 14.67 15.37
N SER A 2 -13.85 15.08 14.09
CA SER A 2 -13.66 14.20 12.91
C SER A 2 -12.23 14.13 12.35
N ARG A 3 -11.33 15.06 12.71
CA ARG A 3 -10.01 15.19 12.08
C ARG A 3 -9.16 13.92 12.16
N ASP A 4 -9.24 13.21 13.27
CA ASP A 4 -8.42 12.01 13.51
C ASP A 4 -9.18 10.72 13.22
N LEU A 5 -10.35 10.78 12.56
CA LEU A 5 -11.22 9.60 12.42
C LEU A 5 -10.54 8.49 11.59
N PHE A 6 -9.90 8.82 10.47
CA PHE A 6 -9.09 7.83 9.72
C PHE A 6 -8.04 7.15 10.61
N ALA A 7 -7.26 7.96 11.34
CA ALA A 7 -6.20 7.45 12.22
C ALA A 7 -6.75 6.56 13.35
N ARG A 8 -7.90 6.93 13.95
CA ARG A 8 -8.57 6.13 14.98
C ARG A 8 -9.05 4.79 14.43
N GLU A 9 -9.69 4.78 13.27
CA GLU A 9 -10.14 3.54 12.62
C GLU A 9 -8.97 2.61 12.28
N ALA A 10 -7.87 3.17 11.79
CA ALA A 10 -6.66 2.40 11.50
C ALA A 10 -5.95 1.88 12.75
N ILE A 11 -5.80 2.70 13.80
CA ILE A 11 -5.23 2.28 15.08
C ILE A 11 -6.04 1.14 15.70
N ALA A 12 -7.37 1.15 15.54
CA ALA A 12 -8.23 0.07 16.01
C ALA A 12 -7.94 -1.29 15.33
N GLN A 13 -7.32 -1.31 14.14
CA GLN A 13 -6.91 -2.54 13.44
C GLN A 13 -5.57 -3.10 13.91
N ILE A 14 -4.71 -2.29 14.54
CA ILE A 14 -3.36 -2.69 14.97
C ILE A 14 -3.38 -3.92 15.91
N PRO A 15 -4.27 -4.03 16.92
CA PRO A 15 -4.37 -5.24 17.73
C PRO A 15 -4.60 -6.50 16.89
N LYS A 16 -5.47 -6.43 15.87
CA LYS A 16 -5.76 -7.55 14.97
C LYS A 16 -4.54 -7.90 14.14
N ILE A 17 -3.85 -6.91 13.55
CA ILE A 17 -2.59 -7.11 12.83
C ILE A 17 -1.53 -7.78 13.71
N LEU A 18 -1.40 -7.38 14.98
CA LEU A 18 -0.48 -8.01 15.93
C LEU A 18 -0.85 -9.47 16.28
N THR A 19 -2.11 -9.89 16.11
CA THR A 19 -2.48 -11.31 16.22
C THR A 19 -2.02 -12.14 15.03
N LEU A 20 -1.72 -11.49 13.90
CA LEU A 20 -1.25 -12.13 12.68
C LEU A 20 0.28 -12.32 12.67
N LEU A 21 1.01 -11.55 13.50
CA LEU A 21 2.46 -11.61 13.60
C LEU A 21 2.96 -12.75 14.50
N ASP A 22 3.85 -13.57 13.99
CA ASP A 22 4.73 -14.42 14.79
C ASP A 22 5.76 -13.55 15.52
N ARG A 23 5.51 -13.35 16.82
CA ARG A 23 6.32 -12.49 17.70
C ARG A 23 7.33 -13.27 18.54
N ASN A 24 7.49 -14.58 18.34
CA ASN A 24 8.42 -15.40 19.12
C ASN A 24 9.82 -15.43 18.45
N PRO A 25 10.87 -14.82 19.05
CA PRO A 25 12.20 -14.79 18.44
C PRO A 25 12.86 -16.16 18.25
N HIS A 26 12.38 -17.19 18.95
CA HIS A 26 12.86 -18.57 18.79
C HIS A 26 12.11 -19.36 17.71
N SER A 27 11.06 -18.77 17.14
CA SER A 27 10.30 -19.39 16.07
C SER A 27 11.05 -19.34 14.74
N PRO A 28 11.04 -20.42 13.93
CA PRO A 28 11.59 -20.38 12.57
C PRO A 28 10.85 -19.37 11.68
N THR A 29 9.64 -18.96 12.06
CA THR A 29 8.79 -18.00 11.34
C THR A 29 8.70 -16.63 12.02
N TYR A 30 9.60 -16.31 12.95
CA TYR A 30 9.64 -14.98 13.59
C TYR A 30 9.60 -13.85 12.54
N GLY A 31 8.64 -12.93 12.69
CA GLY A 31 8.38 -11.86 11.73
C GLY A 31 7.32 -12.17 10.67
N CYS A 32 6.81 -13.39 10.59
CA CYS A 32 5.75 -13.74 9.63
C CYS A 32 4.40 -13.16 10.05
N PHE A 33 3.75 -12.42 9.16
CA PHE A 33 2.38 -11.93 9.37
C PHE A 33 1.29 -12.85 8.80
N ASP A 34 1.65 -13.96 8.17
CA ASP A 34 0.66 -14.92 7.65
C ASP A 34 0.33 -15.99 8.71
N ARG A 35 -0.69 -15.70 9.52
CA ARG A 35 -1.14 -16.60 10.60
C ARG A 35 -1.61 -17.97 10.10
N ASN A 36 -2.17 -18.04 8.89
CA ASN A 36 -2.63 -19.30 8.32
C ASN A 36 -1.44 -20.22 8.03
N PHE A 37 -0.30 -19.65 7.65
CA PHE A 37 0.96 -20.36 7.49
C PHE A 37 1.63 -20.69 8.82
N TRP A 38 2.03 -19.69 9.62
CA TRP A 38 2.96 -19.94 10.74
C TRP A 38 2.29 -20.57 11.97
N GLN A 39 1.05 -20.19 12.28
CA GLN A 39 0.34 -20.65 13.48
C GLN A 39 -0.53 -21.87 13.18
N TYR A 40 -1.43 -21.74 12.20
CA TYR A 40 -2.42 -22.78 11.91
C TYR A 40 -1.88 -23.89 11.01
N LYS A 41 -0.88 -23.59 10.17
CA LYS A 41 -0.26 -24.55 9.25
C LYS A 41 -1.29 -25.20 8.31
N ILE A 42 -2.23 -24.40 7.82
CA ILE A 42 -3.30 -24.83 6.90
C ILE A 42 -2.96 -24.55 5.43
N ILE A 43 -1.82 -23.88 5.18
CA ILE A 43 -1.24 -23.61 3.88
C ILE A 43 0.26 -23.93 3.91
N ASP A 44 0.83 -24.27 2.76
CA ASP A 44 2.21 -24.78 2.65
C ASP A 44 3.27 -23.68 2.46
N PHE A 45 2.86 -22.45 2.13
CA PHE A 45 3.73 -21.29 1.96
C PHE A 45 3.04 -20.03 2.49
N PRO A 46 3.80 -19.02 2.96
CA PRO A 46 3.24 -17.75 3.39
C PRO A 46 2.90 -16.85 2.20
N SER A 47 1.83 -16.07 2.30
CA SER A 47 1.64 -14.90 1.44
C SER A 47 2.74 -13.87 1.69
N GLY A 48 3.42 -13.47 0.63
CA GLY A 48 4.37 -12.37 0.64
C GLY A 48 3.69 -11.01 0.83
N MET A 49 2.40 -10.89 0.48
CA MET A 49 1.62 -9.67 0.69
C MET A 49 1.47 -9.36 2.18
N SER A 50 1.31 -10.37 3.05
CA SER A 50 1.14 -10.17 4.49
C SER A 50 2.26 -9.36 5.15
N GLN A 51 3.45 -9.32 4.56
CA GLN A 51 4.55 -8.51 5.08
C GLN A 51 4.33 -6.99 4.89
N GLU A 52 3.29 -6.56 4.15
CA GLU A 52 2.88 -5.16 4.12
C GLU A 52 2.45 -4.63 5.50
N PHE A 53 2.08 -5.52 6.42
CA PHE A 53 1.59 -5.18 7.76
C PHE A 53 2.64 -4.57 8.67
N VAL A 54 3.92 -4.55 8.26
CA VAL A 54 4.97 -3.77 8.94
C VAL A 54 4.69 -2.26 8.90
N LEU A 55 4.07 -1.75 7.83
CA LEU A 55 3.85 -0.31 7.66
C LEU A 55 2.78 0.26 8.60
N PRO A 56 1.59 -0.36 8.76
CA PRO A 56 0.66 0.02 9.82
C PRO A 56 1.32 0.11 11.21
N LEU A 57 2.20 -0.83 11.57
CA LEU A 57 2.91 -0.81 12.85
C LEU A 57 3.89 0.38 12.94
N ALA A 58 4.66 0.63 11.88
CA ALA A 58 5.60 1.75 11.82
C ALA A 58 4.89 3.11 11.91
N LEU A 59 3.74 3.25 11.23
CA LEU A 59 2.93 4.45 11.30
C LEU A 59 2.30 4.62 12.68
N ALA A 60 1.70 3.56 13.24
CA ALA A 60 1.13 3.59 14.59
C ALA A 60 2.18 3.95 15.66
N TYR A 61 3.44 3.56 15.49
CA TYR A 61 4.53 4.00 16.38
C TYR A 61 4.72 5.53 16.38
N HIS A 62 4.51 6.20 15.24
CA HIS A 62 4.72 7.64 15.05
C HIS A 62 3.45 8.51 15.19
N THR A 63 2.25 7.93 15.13
CA THR A 63 0.99 8.67 15.19
C THR A 63 0.64 9.13 16.61
N GLN A 64 0.85 10.42 16.92
CA GLN A 64 0.52 10.96 18.25
C GLN A 64 -0.97 11.37 18.34
N ILE A 65 -1.84 10.44 18.75
CA ILE A 65 -3.24 10.74 19.12
C ILE A 65 -3.58 10.17 20.51
N ALA A 66 -4.60 10.73 21.16
CA ALA A 66 -4.95 10.38 22.54
C ALA A 66 -5.24 8.88 22.77
N ASP A 67 -5.82 8.23 21.75
CA ASP A 67 -6.29 6.84 21.84
C ASP A 67 -5.28 5.83 21.22
N ASN A 68 -4.01 6.22 21.02
CA ASN A 68 -2.98 5.35 20.45
C ASN A 68 -2.09 4.71 21.52
N PRO A 69 -2.31 3.42 21.90
CA PRO A 69 -1.44 2.75 22.86
C PRO A 69 -0.07 2.36 22.28
N PHE A 70 0.08 2.43 20.95
CA PHE A 70 1.26 1.99 20.21
C PHE A 70 2.30 3.09 20.01
N TYR A 71 1.93 4.34 20.31
CA TYR A 71 2.81 5.50 20.15
C TYR A 71 4.12 5.29 20.93
N GLN A 72 5.23 5.33 20.20
CA GLN A 72 6.60 5.15 20.71
C GLN A 72 6.86 3.86 21.50
N GLN A 73 6.06 2.81 21.30
CA GLN A 73 6.32 1.51 21.93
C GLN A 73 7.55 0.85 21.32
N ALA A 74 8.65 0.79 22.07
CA ALA A 74 9.95 0.35 21.58
C ALA A 74 9.93 -1.02 20.89
N ILE A 75 9.14 -1.96 21.41
CA ILE A 75 9.03 -3.32 20.87
C ILE A 75 8.55 -3.38 19.42
N LEU A 76 7.81 -2.36 18.96
CA LEU A 76 7.36 -2.32 17.57
C LEU A 76 8.52 -2.25 16.60
N ARG A 77 9.62 -1.56 16.96
CA ARG A 77 10.83 -1.51 16.13
C ARG A 77 11.37 -2.91 15.85
N ASP A 78 11.47 -3.74 16.89
CA ASP A 78 11.99 -5.11 16.78
C ASP A 78 11.08 -5.98 15.91
N TRP A 79 9.77 -5.84 16.06
CA TRP A 79 8.78 -6.58 15.27
C TRP A 79 8.71 -6.14 13.81
N ILE A 80 8.84 -4.84 13.55
CA ILE A 80 8.91 -4.28 12.20
C ILE A 80 10.17 -4.77 11.49
N GLU A 81 11.33 -4.68 12.13
CA GLU A 81 12.59 -5.18 11.56
C GLU A 81 12.52 -6.69 11.31
N ALA A 82 11.99 -7.47 12.25
CA ALA A 82 11.76 -8.90 12.08
C ALA A 82 10.83 -9.20 10.90
N GLY A 83 9.77 -8.42 10.72
CA GLY A 83 8.85 -8.56 9.59
C GLY A 83 9.54 -8.35 8.24
N ILE A 84 10.35 -7.30 8.13
CA ILE A 84 11.09 -7.03 6.88
C ILE A 84 12.14 -8.12 6.63
N LEU A 85 12.85 -8.59 7.66
CA LEU A 85 13.79 -9.70 7.54
C LEU A 85 13.10 -11.01 7.16
N TYR A 86 11.89 -11.26 7.67
CA TYR A 86 11.12 -12.43 7.27
C TYR A 86 10.69 -12.34 5.80
N ALA A 87 10.29 -11.15 5.32
CA ALA A 87 10.00 -10.93 3.90
C ALA A 87 11.21 -11.28 3.01
N ALA A 88 12.41 -10.90 3.43
CA ALA A 88 13.65 -11.26 2.75
C ALA A 88 13.94 -12.77 2.79
N LYS A 89 13.63 -13.42 3.91
CA LYS A 89 13.85 -14.86 4.13
C LYS A 89 12.89 -15.72 3.33
N SER A 90 11.61 -15.34 3.24
CA SER A 90 10.56 -16.12 2.57
C SER A 90 10.46 -15.84 1.07
N ALA A 91 11.09 -14.78 0.57
CA ALA A 91 11.15 -14.49 -0.86
C ALA A 91 11.90 -15.56 -1.65
N HIS A 92 11.55 -15.69 -2.94
CA HIS A 92 12.32 -16.46 -3.92
C HIS A 92 13.72 -15.84 -4.11
N PRO A 93 14.69 -16.59 -4.68
CA PRO A 93 16.07 -16.10 -4.83
C PRO A 93 16.23 -14.79 -5.62
N ASP A 94 15.28 -14.51 -6.52
CA ASP A 94 15.19 -13.28 -7.34
C ASP A 94 14.52 -12.10 -6.60
N GLY A 95 14.01 -12.30 -5.38
CA GLY A 95 13.34 -11.28 -4.59
C GLY A 95 11.81 -11.26 -4.75
N SER A 96 11.25 -12.05 -5.66
CA SER A 96 9.80 -12.22 -5.82
C SER A 96 9.17 -12.99 -4.66
N CYS A 97 7.84 -12.98 -4.57
CA CYS A 97 7.09 -13.77 -3.59
C CYS A 97 5.77 -14.26 -4.18
N ASP A 98 5.21 -15.28 -3.54
CA ASP A 98 3.88 -15.80 -3.84
C ASP A 98 2.85 -15.18 -2.90
N ASP A 99 1.56 -15.29 -3.25
CA ASP A 99 0.42 -14.73 -2.53
C ASP A 99 -0.70 -15.78 -2.41
N TYR A 100 -1.30 -16.19 -3.53
CA TYR A 100 -2.40 -17.16 -3.57
C TYR A 100 -1.99 -18.55 -4.05
N PHE A 101 -1.11 -18.63 -5.05
CA PHE A 101 -0.65 -19.89 -5.65
C PHE A 101 0.87 -20.06 -5.54
N PRO A 102 1.35 -21.30 -5.33
CA PRO A 102 2.79 -21.55 -5.24
C PRO A 102 3.47 -21.25 -6.57
N PHE A 103 4.64 -20.60 -6.51
CA PHE A 103 5.47 -20.19 -7.65
C PHE A 103 4.84 -19.16 -8.59
N GLU A 104 3.73 -18.54 -8.21
CA GLU A 104 3.07 -17.53 -9.04
C GLU A 104 3.91 -16.27 -9.23
N ARG A 105 4.80 -15.96 -8.27
CA ARG A 105 5.59 -14.72 -8.26
C ARG A 105 4.70 -13.49 -8.48
N ALA A 106 3.79 -13.23 -7.54
CA ALA A 106 2.78 -12.19 -7.63
C ALA A 106 3.40 -10.79 -7.61
N GLY A 107 3.26 -10.06 -8.73
CA GLY A 107 3.77 -8.69 -8.89
C GLY A 107 3.15 -7.73 -7.88
N GLY A 108 1.83 -7.78 -7.73
CA GLY A 108 1.09 -7.00 -6.72
C GLY A 108 1.63 -7.21 -5.30
N ALA A 109 1.64 -8.46 -4.82
CA ALA A 109 2.12 -8.79 -3.47
C ALA A 109 3.55 -8.32 -3.21
N ALA A 110 4.44 -8.50 -4.19
CA ALA A 110 5.82 -8.03 -4.10
C ALA A 110 5.90 -6.50 -4.01
N ALA A 111 5.10 -5.77 -4.79
CA ALA A 111 5.10 -4.31 -4.80
C ALA A 111 4.52 -3.70 -3.51
N PHE A 112 3.38 -4.21 -3.02
CA PHE A 112 2.77 -3.75 -1.76
C PHE A 112 3.70 -3.92 -0.57
N SER A 113 4.23 -5.13 -0.40
CA SER A 113 5.15 -5.41 0.70
C SER A 113 6.49 -4.68 0.54
N LEU A 114 6.98 -4.43 -0.69
CA LEU A 114 8.16 -3.58 -0.89
C LEU A 114 7.92 -2.14 -0.45
N LEU A 115 6.81 -1.52 -0.86
CA LEU A 115 6.46 -0.16 -0.43
C LEU A 115 6.42 -0.07 1.09
N ALA A 116 5.70 -1.00 1.72
CA ALA A 116 5.56 -1.06 3.16
C ALA A 116 6.91 -1.23 3.89
N CYS A 117 7.78 -2.12 3.39
CA CYS A 117 9.09 -2.33 3.98
C CYS A 117 10.01 -1.11 3.79
N LEU A 118 10.01 -0.46 2.62
CA LEU A 118 10.80 0.75 2.35
C LEU A 118 10.40 1.89 3.28
N ASP A 119 9.11 2.20 3.35
CA ASP A 119 8.58 3.26 4.21
C ASP A 119 8.87 2.95 5.68
N SER A 120 8.65 1.71 6.13
CA SER A 120 8.92 1.29 7.50
C SER A 120 10.41 1.36 7.87
N TYR A 121 11.30 0.95 6.95
CA TYR A 121 12.74 1.03 7.14
C TYR A 121 13.18 2.47 7.38
N GLN A 122 12.67 3.41 6.57
CA GLN A 122 12.97 4.83 6.69
C GLN A 122 12.36 5.45 7.96
N LEU A 123 11.06 5.22 8.20
CA LEU A 123 10.35 5.75 9.37
C LEU A 123 10.97 5.28 10.68
N MET A 124 11.41 4.03 10.76
CA MET A 124 12.00 3.45 11.97
C MET A 124 13.51 3.71 12.08
N GLY A 125 14.12 4.38 11.10
CA GLY A 125 15.57 4.63 11.07
C GLY A 125 16.37 3.34 11.24
N LEU A 126 15.99 2.29 10.51
CA LEU A 126 16.70 1.02 10.53
C LEU A 126 18.04 1.15 9.80
N ASP A 127 19.02 0.35 10.24
CA ASP A 127 20.33 0.25 9.60
C ASP A 127 20.70 -1.22 9.46
N ASN A 128 20.20 -1.85 8.39
CA ASN A 128 20.33 -3.29 8.19
C ASN A 128 20.65 -3.62 6.73
N SER A 129 21.90 -4.02 6.48
CA SER A 129 22.39 -4.32 5.12
C SER A 129 21.71 -5.53 4.46
N ILE A 130 21.16 -6.47 5.23
CA ILE A 130 20.42 -7.62 4.68
C ILE A 130 19.12 -7.12 4.06
N ILE A 131 18.42 -6.22 4.77
CA ILE A 131 17.19 -5.60 4.29
C ILE A 131 17.47 -4.77 3.02
N LEU A 132 18.53 -3.97 3.00
CA LEU A 132 18.89 -3.17 1.82
C LEU A 132 19.17 -4.04 0.57
N ARG A 133 19.89 -5.17 0.73
CA ARG A 133 20.11 -6.13 -0.36
C ARG A 133 18.82 -6.78 -0.84
N PHE A 134 17.88 -7.02 0.06
CA PHE A 134 16.57 -7.55 -0.30
C PHE A 134 15.76 -6.52 -1.12
N PHE A 135 15.77 -5.24 -0.71
CA PHE A 135 15.13 -4.17 -1.48
C PHE A 135 15.69 -4.06 -2.88
N GLU A 136 17.01 -4.14 -3.04
CA GLU A 136 17.66 -4.13 -4.35
C GLU A 136 17.16 -5.29 -5.24
N LYS A 137 17.18 -6.53 -4.74
CA LYS A 137 16.69 -7.69 -5.48
C LYS A 137 15.23 -7.56 -5.90
N ARG A 138 14.36 -7.19 -4.94
CA ARG A 138 12.92 -7.08 -5.20
C ARG A 138 12.59 -5.95 -6.15
N ALA A 139 13.25 -4.78 -6.01
CA ALA A 139 13.11 -3.68 -6.94
C ALA A 139 13.59 -4.07 -8.34
N ASP A 140 14.71 -4.79 -8.45
CA ASP A 140 15.22 -5.28 -9.72
C ASP A 140 14.26 -6.27 -10.40
N TRP A 141 13.70 -7.20 -9.64
CA TRP A 141 12.68 -8.11 -10.17
C TRP A 141 11.43 -7.36 -10.62
N LEU A 142 10.90 -6.43 -9.80
CA LEU A 142 9.73 -5.62 -10.15
C LEU A 142 9.98 -4.70 -11.36
N ALA A 143 11.21 -4.21 -11.55
CA ALA A 143 11.57 -3.40 -12.71
C ALA A 143 11.35 -4.18 -14.01
N HIS A 144 11.74 -5.46 -14.03
CA HIS A 144 11.77 -6.29 -15.25
C HIS A 144 10.58 -7.27 -15.38
N HIS A 145 9.77 -7.45 -14.35
CA HIS A 145 8.61 -8.35 -14.38
C HIS A 145 7.32 -7.65 -14.85
N HIS A 146 6.63 -8.23 -15.83
CA HIS A 146 5.34 -7.72 -16.30
C HIS A 146 4.24 -8.76 -16.13
N GLU A 147 3.16 -8.36 -15.47
CA GLU A 147 1.94 -9.14 -15.36
C GLU A 147 1.15 -9.08 -16.69
N SER A 148 0.39 -10.13 -16.99
CA SER A 148 -0.43 -10.20 -18.20
C SER A 148 -1.70 -9.33 -18.12
N GLY A 149 -2.21 -9.11 -16.90
CA GLY A 149 -3.36 -8.25 -16.64
C GLY A 149 -3.02 -6.77 -16.73
N ARG A 150 -4.01 -5.94 -17.13
CA ARG A 150 -3.88 -4.48 -17.11
C ARG A 150 -4.35 -3.95 -15.75
N LEU A 151 -3.41 -3.78 -14.84
CA LEU A 151 -3.66 -3.32 -13.47
C LEU A 151 -2.86 -2.04 -13.24
N THR A 152 -3.52 -0.89 -13.35
CA THR A 152 -2.80 0.39 -13.27
C THR A 152 -2.31 0.65 -11.85
N ASN A 153 -3.07 0.22 -10.84
CA ASN A 153 -2.68 0.28 -9.44
C ASN A 153 -1.32 -0.40 -9.19
N HIS A 154 -1.08 -1.59 -9.77
CA HIS A 154 0.18 -2.30 -9.65
C HIS A 154 1.31 -1.52 -10.34
N GLN A 155 1.07 -1.01 -11.55
CA GLN A 155 2.09 -0.23 -12.27
C GLN A 155 2.46 1.05 -11.50
N ALA A 156 1.48 1.80 -10.99
CA ALA A 156 1.72 3.01 -10.21
C ALA A 156 2.44 2.71 -8.89
N LEU A 157 2.08 1.62 -8.22
CA LEU A 157 2.75 1.15 -7.01
C LEU A 157 4.21 0.76 -7.27
N ILE A 158 4.48 0.05 -8.37
CA ILE A 158 5.85 -0.30 -8.78
C ILE A 158 6.65 0.96 -9.11
N VAL A 159 6.09 1.92 -9.86
CA VAL A 159 6.75 3.20 -10.15
C VAL A 159 7.19 3.89 -8.86
N LEU A 160 6.31 3.96 -7.86
CA LEU A 160 6.63 4.54 -6.56
C LEU A 160 7.73 3.75 -5.83
N CYS A 161 7.64 2.41 -5.83
CA CYS A 161 8.65 1.56 -5.21
C CYS A 161 10.04 1.74 -5.83
N LEU A 162 10.14 1.78 -7.16
CA LEU A 162 11.41 1.95 -7.87
C LEU A 162 12.04 3.32 -7.56
N GLU A 163 11.21 4.38 -7.47
CA GLU A 163 11.68 5.71 -7.08
C GLU A 163 12.20 5.74 -5.64
N LEU A 164 11.44 5.17 -4.70
CA LEU A 164 11.83 5.14 -3.28
C LEU A 164 13.07 4.27 -3.05
N ALA A 165 13.14 3.09 -3.66
CA ALA A 165 14.30 2.20 -3.59
C ALA A 165 15.54 2.86 -4.20
N GLY A 166 15.42 3.47 -5.38
CA GLY A 166 16.52 4.18 -6.05
C GLY A 166 17.08 5.31 -5.19
N ARG A 167 16.21 6.09 -4.54
CA ARG A 167 16.62 7.14 -3.59
C ARG A 167 17.31 6.58 -2.34
N LEU A 168 16.72 5.56 -1.72
CA LEU A 168 17.25 4.94 -0.50
C LEU A 168 18.63 4.32 -0.74
N LEU A 169 18.78 3.59 -1.85
CA LEU A 169 20.01 2.90 -2.23
C LEU A 169 21.00 3.79 -3.01
N LYS A 170 20.59 5.02 -3.35
CA LYS A 170 21.37 6.00 -4.12
C LYS A 170 21.86 5.44 -5.47
N THR A 171 20.95 4.84 -6.21
CA THR A 171 21.20 4.23 -7.53
C THR A 171 20.22 4.75 -8.58
N SER A 172 20.67 4.81 -9.84
CA SER A 172 19.84 5.13 -11.01
C SER A 172 19.46 3.89 -11.82
N GLN A 173 19.77 2.69 -11.34
CA GLN A 173 19.57 1.41 -12.05
C GLN A 173 18.16 1.24 -12.63
N TRP A 174 17.13 1.71 -11.93
CA TRP A 174 15.73 1.50 -12.32
C TRP A 174 15.05 2.72 -12.94
N GLU A 175 15.76 3.82 -13.23
CA GLU A 175 15.12 5.04 -13.76
C GLU A 175 14.42 4.79 -15.09
N ALA A 176 15.07 4.08 -16.02
CA ALA A 176 14.47 3.76 -17.32
C ALA A 176 13.21 2.88 -17.18
N ALA A 177 13.27 1.83 -16.35
CA ALA A 177 12.13 0.94 -16.11
C ALA A 177 10.98 1.64 -15.37
N ARG A 178 11.30 2.54 -14.43
CA ARG A 178 10.32 3.40 -13.76
C ARG A 178 9.61 4.31 -14.76
N ASP A 179 10.37 4.96 -15.65
CA ASP A 179 9.82 5.91 -16.60
C ASP A 179 8.96 5.20 -17.67
N GLU A 180 9.39 4.04 -18.18
CA GLU A 180 8.58 3.21 -19.09
C GLU A 180 7.26 2.78 -18.44
N ARG A 181 7.28 2.40 -17.16
CA ARG A 181 6.05 2.03 -16.43
C ARG A 181 5.16 3.22 -16.18
N LEU A 182 5.71 4.39 -15.89
CA LEU A 182 4.94 5.61 -15.74
C LEU A 182 4.25 5.98 -17.06
N GLU A 183 4.95 5.90 -18.19
CA GLU A 183 4.36 6.09 -19.52
C GLU A 183 3.21 5.11 -19.76
N ARG A 184 3.38 3.84 -19.36
CA ARG A 184 2.32 2.83 -19.43
C ARG A 184 1.11 3.20 -18.59
N VAL A 185 1.30 3.60 -17.32
CA VAL A 185 0.23 4.08 -16.43
C VAL A 185 -0.56 5.21 -17.09
N LEU A 186 0.15 6.22 -17.61
CA LEU A 186 -0.48 7.37 -18.25
C LEU A 186 -1.21 6.97 -19.54
N SER A 187 -0.67 6.03 -20.32
CA SER A 187 -1.33 5.50 -21.53
C SER A 187 -2.61 4.71 -21.23
N TRP A 188 -2.75 4.20 -20.00
CA TRP A 188 -3.91 3.45 -19.53
C TRP A 188 -4.96 4.33 -18.86
N GLN A 189 -4.76 5.65 -18.82
CA GLN A 189 -5.80 6.58 -18.43
C GLN A 189 -6.81 6.74 -19.55
N ASN A 190 -8.08 6.47 -19.24
CA ASN A 190 -9.19 6.74 -20.13
C ASN A 190 -9.42 8.26 -20.26
N PRO A 191 -9.91 8.76 -21.42
CA PRO A 191 -10.31 10.16 -21.57
C PRO A 191 -11.28 10.70 -20.50
N GLU A 192 -12.11 9.84 -19.91
CA GLU A 192 -13.02 10.17 -18.80
C GLU A 192 -12.29 10.37 -17.45
N GLY A 193 -11.02 9.97 -17.35
CA GLY A 193 -10.15 10.21 -16.20
C GLY A 193 -9.79 8.98 -15.37
N TRP A 194 -10.47 7.83 -15.55
CA TRP A 194 -10.16 6.60 -14.81
C TRP A 194 -8.92 5.91 -15.36
N PHE A 195 -8.27 5.14 -14.51
CA PHE A 195 -7.20 4.23 -14.90
C PHE A 195 -7.72 2.79 -15.06
N GLN A 196 -7.18 2.07 -16.04
CA GLN A 196 -7.60 0.70 -16.37
C GLN A 196 -7.29 -0.28 -15.23
N GLU A 197 -8.31 -1.04 -14.80
CA GLU A 197 -8.25 -2.13 -13.83
C GLU A 197 -8.94 -3.37 -14.43
N TYR A 198 -8.15 -4.34 -14.90
CA TYR A 198 -8.58 -5.44 -15.76
C TYR A 198 -9.40 -4.98 -16.97
N GLU A 199 -10.72 -5.11 -16.92
CA GLU A 199 -11.65 -4.89 -18.02
C GLU A 199 -12.28 -3.49 -18.01
N GLY A 200 -12.09 -2.68 -16.95
CA GLY A 200 -12.64 -1.32 -16.93
C GLY A 200 -12.15 -0.45 -15.78
N CYS A 201 -13.00 0.49 -15.35
CA CYS A 201 -12.76 1.32 -14.17
C CYS A 201 -13.03 0.51 -12.90
N ASP A 202 -12.24 0.70 -11.85
CA ASP A 202 -12.56 0.29 -10.48
C ASP A 202 -12.29 1.47 -9.52
N PRO A 203 -13.32 2.12 -8.94
CA PRO A 203 -13.15 3.29 -8.11
C PRO A 203 -12.23 3.05 -6.92
N GLY A 204 -12.29 1.85 -6.34
CA GLY A 204 -11.48 1.53 -5.17
C GLY A 204 -9.99 1.52 -5.46
N TYR A 205 -9.53 0.68 -6.40
CA TYR A 205 -8.12 0.67 -6.81
C TYR A 205 -7.69 1.93 -7.58
N HIS A 206 -8.64 2.67 -8.15
CA HIS A 206 -8.37 4.00 -8.68
C HIS A 206 -7.87 4.95 -7.58
N THR A 207 -8.43 4.89 -6.36
CA THR A 207 -7.89 5.70 -5.23
C THR A 207 -6.47 5.29 -4.83
N LEU A 208 -6.12 4.00 -4.90
CA LEU A 208 -4.73 3.56 -4.69
C LEU A 208 -3.79 4.12 -5.76
N THR A 209 -4.21 4.01 -7.03
CA THR A 209 -3.46 4.56 -8.16
C THR A 209 -3.17 6.04 -7.95
N LEU A 210 -4.20 6.82 -7.58
CA LEU A 210 -4.05 8.24 -7.26
C LEU A 210 -3.14 8.49 -6.06
N SER A 211 -3.22 7.67 -5.01
CA SER A 211 -2.33 7.76 -3.85
C SER A 211 -0.86 7.55 -4.23
N CYS A 212 -0.56 6.52 -5.03
CA CYS A 212 0.79 6.25 -5.51
C CYS A 212 1.31 7.36 -6.42
N LEU A 213 0.49 7.82 -7.38
CA LEU A 213 0.87 8.88 -8.33
C LEU A 213 1.05 10.23 -7.64
N ALA A 214 0.20 10.60 -6.67
CA ALA A 214 0.34 11.84 -5.91
C ALA A 214 1.61 11.83 -5.05
N ARG A 215 1.93 10.70 -4.39
CA ARG A 215 3.22 10.51 -3.70
C ARG A 215 4.40 10.63 -4.66
N PHE A 216 4.32 10.01 -5.83
CA PHE A 216 5.36 10.12 -6.84
C PHE A 216 5.51 11.55 -7.39
N TYR A 217 4.41 12.29 -7.56
CA TYR A 217 4.42 13.70 -7.97
C TYR A 217 5.16 14.59 -6.97
N ASP A 218 4.96 14.40 -5.66
CA ASP A 218 5.71 15.15 -4.62
C ASP A 218 7.23 14.89 -4.72
N LEU A 219 7.65 13.72 -5.21
CA LEU A 219 9.05 13.36 -5.42
C LEU A 219 9.61 13.86 -6.78
N ARG A 220 8.78 13.83 -7.83
CA ARG A 220 9.13 14.12 -9.24
C ARG A 220 8.01 14.91 -9.91
N PRO A 221 7.84 16.20 -9.56
CA PRO A 221 6.73 16.99 -10.08
C PRO A 221 6.88 17.23 -11.58
N ASN A 222 5.82 16.94 -12.33
CA ASN A 222 5.72 17.28 -13.75
C ASN A 222 4.25 17.55 -14.13
N ASN A 223 4.04 18.37 -15.16
CA ASN A 223 2.69 18.84 -15.53
C ASN A 223 1.81 17.71 -16.07
N LEU A 224 2.36 16.80 -16.88
CA LEU A 224 1.60 15.69 -17.44
C LEU A 224 1.01 14.79 -16.35
N LEU A 225 1.81 14.47 -15.33
CA LEU A 225 1.37 13.70 -14.17
C LEU A 225 0.36 14.47 -13.33
N LYS A 226 0.59 15.77 -13.10
CA LYS A 226 -0.36 16.63 -12.37
C LYS A 226 -1.74 16.63 -13.03
N ASP A 227 -1.77 16.80 -14.36
CA ASP A 227 -3.00 16.82 -15.15
C ASP A 227 -3.70 15.44 -15.12
N ALA A 228 -2.94 14.34 -15.20
CA ALA A 228 -3.48 13.00 -15.09
C ALA A 228 -4.10 12.74 -13.70
N ILE A 229 -3.42 13.14 -12.63
CA ILE A 229 -3.94 13.04 -11.25
C ILE A 229 -5.22 13.88 -11.11
N ALA A 230 -5.23 15.12 -11.60
CA ALA A 230 -6.40 16.00 -11.51
C ALA A 230 -7.64 15.39 -12.21
N LYS A 231 -7.47 14.86 -13.43
CA LYS A 231 -8.56 14.14 -14.14
C LYS A 231 -9.07 12.94 -13.34
N GLY A 232 -8.15 12.15 -12.79
CA GLY A 232 -8.53 11.01 -11.97
C GLY A 232 -9.26 11.39 -10.70
N ILE A 233 -8.88 12.51 -10.05
CA ILE A 233 -9.59 13.03 -8.87
C ILE A 233 -10.99 13.54 -9.25
N HIS A 234 -11.13 14.26 -10.36
CA HIS A 234 -12.43 14.71 -10.84
C HIS A 234 -13.37 13.54 -11.15
N LEU A 235 -12.85 12.43 -11.66
CA LEU A 235 -13.64 11.22 -11.78
C LEU A 235 -13.95 10.60 -10.41
N ALA A 236 -12.96 10.49 -9.52
CA ALA A 236 -13.15 9.90 -8.21
C ALA A 236 -14.26 10.60 -7.40
N SER A 237 -14.44 11.91 -7.57
CA SER A 237 -15.53 12.66 -6.93
C SER A 237 -16.93 12.30 -7.44
N GLN A 238 -17.06 11.58 -8.55
CA GLN A 238 -18.34 11.06 -9.04
C GLN A 238 -18.75 9.74 -8.36
N PHE A 239 -17.82 9.09 -7.66
CA PHE A 239 -18.03 7.79 -6.99
C PHE A 239 -18.21 7.89 -5.47
N ILE A 240 -18.12 9.11 -4.90
CA ILE A 240 -18.53 9.35 -3.51
C ILE A 240 -20.05 9.57 -3.48
N HIS A 241 -20.76 8.70 -2.77
CA HIS A 241 -22.22 8.75 -2.69
C HIS A 241 -22.69 9.80 -1.67
N PRO A 242 -23.94 10.28 -1.76
CA PRO A 242 -24.47 11.30 -0.84
C PRO A 242 -24.46 10.91 0.64
N ASP A 243 -24.43 9.61 0.96
CA ASP A 243 -24.35 9.10 2.34
C ASP A 243 -22.90 8.96 2.86
N GLY A 244 -21.91 9.20 2.00
CA GLY A 244 -20.49 9.08 2.30
C GLY A 244 -19.90 7.70 2.02
N SER A 245 -20.67 6.74 1.50
CA SER A 245 -20.11 5.50 0.96
C SER A 245 -19.39 5.75 -0.37
N TYR A 246 -18.44 4.89 -0.74
CA TYR A 246 -17.59 5.09 -1.92
C TYR A 246 -17.48 3.81 -2.76
N GLY A 247 -17.66 3.93 -4.07
CA GLY A 247 -17.53 2.80 -5.00
C GLY A 247 -18.50 1.65 -4.71
N GLY A 248 -18.07 0.40 -4.95
CA GLY A 248 -18.83 -0.82 -4.64
C GLY A 248 -18.93 -1.81 -5.80
N GLU A 249 -19.97 -2.64 -5.78
CA GLU A 249 -20.15 -3.83 -6.65
C GLU A 249 -20.61 -3.55 -8.10
N TYR A 250 -20.45 -2.32 -8.59
CA TYR A 250 -20.98 -1.92 -9.92
C TYR A 250 -19.87 -1.60 -10.94
N THR A 251 -18.62 -1.98 -10.64
CA THR A 251 -17.45 -1.67 -11.46
C THR A 251 -16.56 -2.89 -11.68
N SER A 252 -15.53 -2.78 -12.52
CA SER A 252 -14.82 -3.94 -13.09
C SER A 252 -14.27 -4.97 -12.09
N ARG A 253 -13.95 -4.57 -10.85
CA ARG A 253 -13.43 -5.46 -9.81
C ARG A 253 -14.32 -5.58 -8.58
N ASN A 254 -15.47 -4.89 -8.55
CA ASN A 254 -16.41 -4.90 -7.43
C ASN A 254 -15.76 -4.62 -6.06
N THR A 255 -14.82 -3.66 -5.99
CA THR A 255 -14.12 -3.38 -4.72
C THR A 255 -14.69 -2.21 -3.95
N TYR A 256 -14.54 -2.28 -2.63
CA TYR A 256 -14.88 -1.21 -1.70
C TYR A 256 -13.67 -0.42 -1.21
N ASN A 257 -12.49 -0.71 -1.76
CA ASN A 257 -11.22 -0.14 -1.34
C ASN A 257 -11.28 1.39 -1.32
N PHE A 258 -10.59 2.02 -0.35
CA PHE A 258 -10.47 3.48 -0.32
C PHE A 258 -9.11 3.87 0.26
N PHE A 259 -8.38 4.72 -0.46
CA PHE A 259 -7.03 5.19 -0.10
C PHE A 259 -7.00 6.73 -0.06
N PRO A 260 -7.29 7.36 1.11
CA PRO A 260 -7.48 8.80 1.24
C PRO A 260 -6.25 9.67 0.97
N HIS A 261 -5.04 9.14 1.20
CA HIS A 261 -3.83 9.95 1.24
C HIS A 261 -3.51 10.66 -0.09
N GLY A 262 -3.90 10.06 -1.23
CA GLY A 262 -3.72 10.71 -2.54
C GLY A 262 -4.46 12.04 -2.65
N PHE A 263 -5.66 12.11 -2.06
CA PHE A 263 -6.48 13.32 -2.06
C PHE A 263 -5.93 14.39 -1.12
N GLU A 264 -5.34 14.00 0.02
CA GLU A 264 -4.66 14.94 0.94
C GLU A 264 -3.44 15.58 0.27
N LEU A 265 -2.62 14.79 -0.43
CA LEU A 265 -1.45 15.30 -1.15
C LEU A 265 -1.85 16.22 -2.30
N ALA A 266 -2.81 15.80 -3.12
CA ALA A 266 -3.29 16.61 -4.23
C ALA A 266 -4.04 17.87 -3.76
N GLY A 267 -4.73 17.81 -2.62
CA GLY A 267 -5.45 18.92 -2.00
C GLY A 267 -4.61 20.17 -1.75
N LYS A 268 -3.28 20.01 -1.64
CA LYS A 268 -2.32 21.13 -1.56
C LYS A 268 -2.35 22.05 -2.80
N TRP A 269 -2.71 21.52 -3.97
CA TRP A 269 -2.73 22.24 -5.25
C TRP A 269 -4.03 22.08 -6.05
N LEU A 270 -4.94 21.20 -5.62
CA LEU A 270 -6.29 20.98 -6.14
C LEU A 270 -7.25 20.84 -4.95
N PRO A 271 -7.63 21.94 -4.27
CA PRO A 271 -8.35 21.91 -2.99
C PRO A 271 -9.65 21.11 -3.00
N GLU A 272 -10.32 20.99 -4.15
CA GLU A 272 -11.53 20.18 -4.31
C GLU A 272 -11.32 18.68 -4.05
N ALA A 273 -10.08 18.19 -4.15
CA ALA A 273 -9.74 16.80 -3.81
C ALA A 273 -10.11 16.45 -2.35
N LEU A 274 -9.95 17.41 -1.43
CA LEU A 274 -10.23 17.22 -0.01
C LEU A 274 -11.71 16.93 0.28
N SER A 275 -12.61 17.41 -0.59
CA SER A 275 -14.05 17.18 -0.43
C SER A 275 -14.46 15.71 -0.51
N ILE A 276 -13.64 14.87 -1.16
CA ILE A 276 -13.87 13.42 -1.24
C ILE A 276 -13.62 12.78 0.13
N ASN A 277 -12.51 13.13 0.78
CA ASN A 277 -12.19 12.66 2.12
C ASN A 277 -13.18 13.17 3.16
N ASP A 278 -13.57 14.44 3.09
CA ASP A 278 -14.55 15.03 3.99
C ASP A 278 -15.90 14.28 3.93
N GLN A 279 -16.36 13.94 2.71
CA GLN A 279 -17.59 13.18 2.52
C GLN A 279 -17.44 11.71 2.96
N PHE A 280 -16.32 11.07 2.66
CA PHE A 280 -16.06 9.70 3.10
C PHE A 280 -16.06 9.59 4.63
N LEU A 281 -15.50 10.59 5.33
CA LEU A 281 -15.50 10.63 6.79
C LEU A 281 -16.91 10.73 7.39
N ILE A 282 -17.89 11.30 6.66
CA ILE A 282 -19.30 11.27 7.08
C ILE A 282 -19.82 9.84 7.07
N GLY A 283 -19.59 9.11 5.98
CA GLY A 283 -19.98 7.69 5.85
C GLY A 283 -19.33 6.83 6.93
N LEU A 284 -18.01 6.99 7.11
CA LEU A 284 -17.24 6.26 8.12
C LEU A 284 -17.77 6.51 9.54
N LYS A 285 -18.06 7.77 9.89
CA LYS A 285 -18.65 8.13 11.19
C LYS A 285 -20.04 7.50 11.41
N ASN A 286 -20.79 7.29 10.33
CA ASN A 286 -22.11 6.67 10.36
C ASN A 286 -22.06 5.14 10.27
N GLY A 287 -20.87 4.53 10.28
CA GLY A 287 -20.70 3.07 10.20
C GLY A 287 -20.94 2.50 8.80
N LEU A 288 -20.80 3.31 7.75
CA LEU A 288 -20.93 2.89 6.34
C LEU A 288 -19.59 2.50 5.70
N GLY A 289 -18.52 2.43 6.50
CA GLY A 289 -17.23 1.90 6.04
C GLY A 289 -17.34 0.42 5.67
N ALA A 290 -16.63 0.01 4.62
CA ALA A 290 -16.57 -1.38 4.23
C ALA A 290 -15.86 -2.25 5.28
N CYS A 291 -16.25 -3.52 5.35
CA CYS A 291 -15.65 -4.48 6.27
C CYS A 291 -14.43 -5.14 5.63
N TYR A 292 -13.24 -4.88 6.19
CA TYR A 292 -11.97 -5.49 5.77
C TYR A 292 -11.44 -6.49 6.81
N ALA A 293 -12.34 -7.13 7.57
CA ALA A 293 -11.98 -7.89 8.76
C ALA A 293 -11.34 -9.28 8.51
N ASP A 294 -10.88 -9.56 7.29
CA ASP A 294 -10.14 -10.79 6.99
C ASP A 294 -8.65 -10.68 7.37
N ASP A 295 -7.98 -11.82 7.44
CA ASP A 295 -6.57 -11.89 7.87
C ASP A 295 -5.58 -11.56 6.73
N HIS A 296 -6.08 -11.30 5.51
CA HIS A 296 -5.28 -11.19 4.30
C HIS A 296 -5.19 -9.74 3.79
N ILE A 297 -6.28 -8.97 3.79
CA ILE A 297 -6.37 -7.61 3.25
C ILE A 297 -6.53 -6.53 4.32
N ILE A 298 -6.65 -6.87 5.61
CA ILE A 298 -6.85 -5.88 6.68
C ILE A 298 -5.79 -4.77 6.69
N GLY A 299 -4.54 -5.12 6.42
CA GLY A 299 -3.46 -4.12 6.35
C GLY A 299 -3.49 -3.26 5.09
N HIS A 300 -4.20 -3.68 4.04
CA HIS A 300 -4.15 -3.09 2.71
C HIS A 300 -4.60 -1.62 2.70
N HIS A 301 -5.53 -1.24 3.58
CA HIS A 301 -6.01 0.14 3.75
C HIS A 301 -5.50 0.81 5.02
N THR A 302 -5.18 0.02 6.05
CA THR A 302 -4.83 0.51 7.39
C THR A 302 -3.66 1.49 7.34
N TRP A 303 -2.62 1.24 6.54
CA TRP A 303 -1.48 2.16 6.44
C TRP A 303 -1.87 3.50 5.81
N ASN A 304 -2.76 3.50 4.81
CA ASN A 304 -3.11 4.72 4.08
C ASN A 304 -3.97 5.66 4.93
N TYR A 305 -4.75 5.11 5.87
CA TYR A 305 -5.54 5.88 6.83
C TYR A 305 -4.68 6.52 7.94
N LEU A 306 -3.41 6.14 8.07
CA LEU A 306 -2.45 6.69 9.04
C LEU A 306 -1.49 7.73 8.44
N LEU A 307 -1.52 7.95 7.12
CA LEU A 307 -0.72 8.95 6.41
C LEU A 307 -1.46 10.29 6.34
#